data_AF-A0AAW0LU85-F1
#
_entry.id   AF-A0AAW0LU85-F1
#
_cell.length_a   1.000
_cell.length_b   1.000
_cell.length_c   1.000
_cell.angle_alpha   90.00
_cell.angle_beta   90.00
_cell.angle_gamma   90.00
#
_symmetry.space_group_name_H-M   'P 1'
#
loop_
_entity.id
_entity.type
_entity.pdbx_description
1 polymer ?
#
loop_
_entity_poly.entity_id
_entity_poly.type
_entity_poly.pdbx_seq_one_letter_code
_entity_poly.pdbx_strand_id
1 'polypeptide(L)'
;QVIERHNLHPDNLGKMDQLSLELQLENGTSYAMLSKEIEEKTHELRKIRGEELPGMDIEELQKLEKKLEVGLSRGEGFLEEITTLQQKGAQLMEENQRLKQIEDLLSTQTHVLEQGQSSESITNICSSSDPQDNDSSNISLKLG
;
A
#
# COMPACT_ATOMS: atom_id res chain seq x y z
N GLN A 1 36.84 36.90 33.13
CA GLN A 1 36.63 35.57 32.52
C GLN A 1 37.21 35.62 31.12
N VAL A 2 38.31 34.92 30.85
CA VAL A 2 39.00 34.94 29.56
C VAL A 2 38.67 33.65 28.83
N ILE A 3 38.22 33.74 27.58
CA ILE A 3 37.95 32.56 26.75
C ILE A 3 39.30 32.01 26.27
N GLU A 4 39.63 30.82 26.74
CA GLU A 4 40.87 30.11 26.40
C GLU A 4 40.85 29.67 24.94
N ARG A 5 41.60 30.40 24.09
CA ARG A 5 41.80 30.03 22.69
C ARG A 5 42.70 28.81 22.63
N HIS A 6 42.08 27.66 22.37
CA HIS A 6 42.78 26.44 22.03
C HIS A 6 43.47 26.63 20.69
N ASN A 7 44.76 26.94 20.71
CA ASN A 7 45.57 27.04 19.50
C ASN A 7 45.69 25.65 18.87
N LEU A 8 45.24 25.50 17.62
CA LEU A 8 45.49 24.29 16.84
C LEU A 8 47.02 24.10 16.70
N HIS A 9 47.55 23.04 17.31
CA HIS A 9 48.98 22.73 17.22
C HIS A 9 49.36 22.52 15.74
N PRO A 10 50.47 23.07 15.23
CA PRO A 10 50.84 22.94 13.82
C PRO A 10 50.94 21.47 13.36
N ASP A 11 51.38 20.56 14.25
CA ASP A 11 51.44 19.11 14.00
C ASP A 11 50.08 18.43 13.80
N ASN A 12 48.97 19.09 14.16
CA ASN A 12 47.62 18.56 13.97
C ASN A 12 46.93 19.15 12.73
N LEU A 13 47.33 20.34 12.27
CA LEU A 13 46.75 20.97 11.09
C LEU A 13 47.02 20.12 9.83
N GLY A 14 48.30 19.76 9.59
CA GLY A 14 48.68 18.91 8.46
C GLY A 14 48.07 17.50 8.52
N LYS A 15 47.78 16.97 9.71
CA LYS A 15 47.06 15.69 9.87
C LYS A 15 45.57 15.83 9.52
N MET A 16 44.95 16.94 9.88
CA MET A 16 43.55 17.21 9.54
C MET A 16 43.38 17.42 8.03
N ASP A 17 44.31 18.13 7.40
CA ASP A 17 44.35 18.29 5.94
C ASP A 17 44.59 16.95 5.22
N GLN A 18 45.47 16.10 5.76
CA GLN A 18 45.72 14.75 5.22
C GLN A 18 44.50 13.83 5.35
N LEU A 19 43.84 13.81 6.51
CA LEU A 19 42.59 13.06 6.72
C LEU A 19 41.44 13.57 5.84
N SER A 20 41.36 14.89 5.64
CA SER A 20 40.39 15.51 4.72
C SER A 20 40.64 15.09 3.27
N LEU A 21 41.90 15.07 2.84
CA LEU A 21 42.30 14.62 1.50
C LEU A 21 42.04 13.12 1.30
N GLU A 22 42.29 12.29 2.31
CA GLU A 22 41.99 10.85 2.29
C GLU A 22 40.49 10.59 2.20
N LEU A 23 39.67 11.27 3.01
CA LEU A 23 38.19 11.24 2.91
C LEU A 23 37.66 11.76 1.56
N GLN A 24 38.28 12.79 0.98
CA GLN A 24 37.91 13.28 -0.36
C GLN A 24 38.28 12.27 -1.45
N LEU A 25 39.41 11.59 -1.33
CA LEU A 25 39.85 10.56 -2.27
C LEU A 25 38.99 9.28 -2.16
N GLU A 26 38.63 8.87 -0.94
CA GLU A 26 37.71 7.76 -0.67
C GLU A 26 36.31 8.08 -1.22
N ASN A 27 35.75 9.26 -0.93
CA ASN A 27 34.46 9.69 -1.48
C ASN A 27 34.50 9.81 -3.02
N GLY A 28 35.59 10.32 -3.59
CA GLY A 28 35.78 10.39 -5.05
C GLY A 28 35.86 9.00 -5.70
N THR A 29 36.54 8.05 -5.04
CA THR A 29 36.64 6.65 -5.49
C THR A 29 35.28 5.94 -5.38
N SER A 30 34.57 6.14 -4.27
CA SER A 30 33.21 5.64 -4.04
C SER A 30 32.23 6.16 -5.10
N TYR A 31 32.26 7.47 -5.36
CA TYR A 31 31.46 8.10 -6.42
C TYR A 31 31.80 7.55 -7.81
N ALA A 32 33.09 7.37 -8.13
CA ALA A 32 33.51 6.80 -9.41
C ALA A 32 33.02 5.35 -9.59
N MET A 33 33.06 4.53 -8.53
CA MET A 33 32.51 3.16 -8.55
C MET A 33 30.99 3.16 -8.76
N LEU A 34 30.25 4.01 -8.04
CA LEU A 34 28.79 4.15 -8.20
C LEU A 34 28.41 4.65 -9.60
N SER A 35 29.15 5.62 -10.13
CA SER A 35 28.94 6.14 -11.50
C SER A 35 29.16 5.03 -12.54
N LYS A 36 30.19 4.21 -12.36
CA LYS A 36 30.48 3.06 -13.23
C LYS A 36 29.39 1.99 -13.15
N GLU A 37 28.89 1.69 -11.96
CA GLU A 37 27.75 0.76 -11.80
C GLU A 37 26.48 1.31 -12.49
N ILE A 38 26.18 2.61 -12.36
CA ILE A 38 25.05 3.24 -13.05
C ILE A 38 25.21 3.14 -14.58
N GLU A 39 26.40 3.37 -15.11
CA GLU A 39 26.69 3.23 -16.54
C GLU A 39 26.53 1.78 -17.02
N GLU A 40 27.08 0.80 -16.30
CA GLU A 40 26.94 -0.63 -16.57
C GLU A 40 25.48 -1.08 -16.53
N LYS A 41 24.71 -0.66 -15.52
CA LYS A 41 23.27 -0.95 -15.40
C LYS A 41 22.47 -0.29 -16.52
N THR A 42 22.83 0.92 -16.91
CA THR A 42 22.19 1.63 -18.03
C THR A 42 22.46 0.91 -19.36
N HIS A 43 23.68 0.42 -19.57
CA HIS A 43 24.03 -0.42 -20.73
C HIS A 43 23.30 -1.78 -20.70
N GLU A 44 23.23 -2.44 -19.55
CA GLU A 44 22.49 -3.70 -19.37
C GLU A 44 20.99 -3.53 -19.70
N LEU A 45 20.39 -2.41 -19.30
CA LEU A 45 19.00 -2.07 -19.64
C LEU A 45 18.81 -1.77 -21.12
N ARG A 46 19.76 -1.10 -21.79
CA ARG A 46 19.73 -0.84 -23.24
C ARG A 46 19.82 -2.14 -24.05
N LYS A 47 20.68 -3.08 -23.66
CA LYS A 47 20.72 -4.45 -24.23
C LYS A 47 19.38 -5.16 -24.07
N ILE A 48 18.79 -5.15 -22.88
CA ILE A 48 17.46 -5.74 -22.58
C ILE A 48 16.32 -5.14 -23.42
N ARG A 49 16.40 -3.85 -23.80
CA ARG A 49 15.44 -3.20 -24.70
C ARG A 49 15.72 -3.43 -26.19
N GLY A 50 16.79 -4.12 -26.55
CA GLY A 50 17.18 -4.39 -27.93
C GLY A 50 17.90 -3.22 -28.63
N GLU A 51 18.29 -2.17 -27.90
CA GLU A 51 18.92 -0.97 -28.46
C GLU A 51 20.39 -1.20 -28.86
N GLU A 52 21.05 -2.18 -28.23
CA GLU A 52 22.50 -2.44 -28.38
C GLU A 52 22.79 -3.92 -28.70
N LEU A 53 21.96 -4.52 -29.56
CA LEU A 53 22.19 -5.86 -30.13
C LEU A 53 23.29 -5.92 -31.20
N PRO A 54 23.49 -4.91 -32.08
CA PRO A 54 24.54 -4.97 -33.09
C PRO A 54 25.94 -5.08 -32.48
N GLY A 55 26.71 -6.09 -32.92
CA GLY A 55 28.06 -6.35 -32.42
C GLY A 55 28.14 -7.33 -31.25
N MET A 56 27.00 -7.77 -30.69
CA MET A 56 26.97 -8.92 -29.78
C MET A 56 27.20 -10.23 -30.56
N ASP A 57 27.88 -11.20 -29.92
CA ASP A 57 28.00 -12.55 -30.48
C ASP A 57 26.77 -13.43 -30.17
N ILE A 58 26.74 -14.63 -30.75
CA ILE A 58 25.60 -15.56 -30.61
C ILE A 58 25.44 -16.07 -29.17
N GLU A 59 26.52 -16.25 -28.41
CA GLU A 59 26.46 -16.70 -27.02
C GLU A 59 25.96 -15.59 -26.09
N GLU A 60 26.42 -14.34 -26.31
CA GLU A 60 25.90 -13.16 -25.62
C GLU A 60 24.40 -12.95 -25.88
N LEU A 61 23.96 -13.11 -27.14
CA LEU A 61 22.54 -13.00 -27.52
C LEU A 61 21.69 -14.11 -26.87
N GLN A 62 22.14 -15.36 -26.89
CA GLN A 62 21.46 -16.47 -26.20
C GLN A 62 21.40 -16.28 -24.68
N LYS A 63 22.42 -15.66 -24.07
CA LYS A 63 22.43 -15.33 -22.64
C LYS A 63 21.43 -14.22 -22.31
N LEU A 64 21.29 -13.22 -23.19
CA LEU A 64 20.30 -12.17 -23.08
C LEU A 64 18.87 -12.72 -23.22
N GLU A 65 18.63 -13.59 -24.20
CA GLU A 65 17.35 -14.26 -24.44
C GLU A 65 16.88 -15.06 -23.22
N LYS A 66 17.74 -15.93 -22.66
CA LYS A 66 17.44 -16.68 -21.42
C LYS A 66 17.11 -15.78 -20.23
N LYS A 67 17.73 -14.60 -20.13
CA LYS A 67 17.43 -13.62 -19.07
C LYS A 67 16.05 -12.99 -19.26
N LEU A 68 15.66 -12.73 -20.52
CA LEU A 68 14.34 -12.20 -20.89
C LEU A 68 13.23 -13.22 -20.66
N GLU A 69 13.44 -14.49 -21.05
CA GLU A 69 12.49 -15.60 -20.90
C GLU A 69 12.00 -15.79 -19.45
N VAL A 70 12.91 -15.71 -18.47
CA VAL A 70 12.58 -15.75 -17.03
C VAL A 70 11.77 -14.52 -16.58
N GLY A 71 11.93 -13.37 -17.24
CA GLY A 71 11.11 -12.18 -17.01
C GLY A 71 9.71 -12.31 -17.60
N LEU A 72 9.62 -12.81 -18.84
CA LEU A 72 8.37 -12.98 -19.59
C LEU A 72 7.44 -14.01 -18.93
N SER A 73 7.96 -15.21 -18.62
CA SER A 73 7.20 -16.27 -17.95
C SER A 73 6.60 -15.83 -16.59
N ARG A 74 7.31 -14.98 -15.84
CA ARG A 74 6.77 -14.35 -14.62
C ARG A 74 5.68 -13.33 -14.92
N GLY A 75 5.84 -12.54 -15.99
CA GLY A 75 4.83 -11.59 -16.46
C GLY A 75 3.53 -12.28 -16.90
N GLU A 76 3.65 -13.41 -17.60
CA GLU A 76 2.51 -14.27 -17.99
C GLU A 76 1.76 -14.80 -16.78
N GLY A 77 2.47 -15.33 -15.77
CA GLY A 77 1.85 -15.79 -14.52
C GLY A 77 1.10 -14.69 -13.76
N PHE A 78 1.63 -13.47 -13.72
CA PHE A 78 0.91 -12.32 -13.15
C PHE A 78 -0.33 -11.95 -13.96
N LEU A 79 -0.30 -12.05 -15.29
CA LEU A 79 -1.45 -11.77 -16.14
C LEU A 79 -2.57 -12.83 -15.95
N GLU A 80 -2.20 -14.11 -15.82
CA GLU A 80 -3.12 -15.20 -15.49
C GLU A 80 -3.78 -15.00 -14.12
N GLU A 81 -3.00 -14.60 -13.10
CA GLU A 81 -3.54 -14.29 -11.77
C GLU A 81 -4.51 -13.09 -11.81
N ILE A 82 -4.13 -12.00 -12.50
CA ILE A 82 -4.98 -10.81 -12.65
C ILE A 82 -6.31 -11.16 -13.35
N THR A 83 -6.28 -11.90 -14.46
CA THR A 83 -7.50 -12.29 -15.18
C THR A 83 -8.39 -13.22 -14.34
N THR A 84 -7.79 -14.16 -13.61
CA THR A 84 -8.50 -15.03 -12.65
C THR A 84 -9.19 -14.23 -11.54
N LEU A 85 -8.50 -13.23 -10.96
CA LEU A 85 -9.05 -12.37 -9.91
C LEU A 85 -10.17 -11.47 -10.46
N GLN A 86 -10.01 -10.91 -11.67
CA GLN A 86 -11.06 -10.14 -12.33
C GLN A 86 -12.32 -10.97 -12.58
N GLN A 87 -12.18 -12.21 -13.06
CA GLN A 87 -13.31 -13.13 -13.27
C GLN A 87 -14.04 -13.45 -11.96
N LYS A 88 -13.30 -13.76 -10.88
CA LYS A 88 -13.88 -13.99 -9.54
C LYS A 88 -14.59 -12.74 -9.01
N GLY A 89 -14.01 -11.56 -9.22
CA GLY A 89 -14.63 -10.28 -8.84
C GLY A 89 -15.96 -10.04 -9.54
N ALA A 90 -16.04 -10.33 -10.85
CA ALA A 90 -17.28 -10.22 -11.62
C ALA A 90 -18.36 -11.20 -11.12
N GLN A 91 -18.02 -12.47 -10.89
CA GLN A 91 -18.93 -13.48 -10.35
C GLN A 91 -19.47 -13.10 -8.96
N LEU A 92 -18.60 -12.60 -8.07
CA LEU A 92 -19.00 -12.15 -6.73
C LEU A 92 -19.94 -10.94 -6.79
N MET A 93 -19.73 -10.02 -7.74
CA MET A 93 -20.60 -8.87 -7.94
C MET A 93 -22.00 -9.27 -8.44
N GLU A 94 -22.07 -10.22 -9.38
CA GLU A 94 -23.32 -10.78 -9.90
C GLU A 94 -24.11 -11.51 -8.79
N GLU A 95 -23.45 -12.41 -8.04
CA GLU A 95 -24.08 -13.11 -6.92
C GLU A 95 -24.52 -12.15 -5.79
N ASN A 96 -23.73 -11.11 -5.48
CA ASN A 96 -24.14 -10.10 -4.50
C ASN A 96 -25.38 -9.31 -4.95
N GLN A 97 -25.48 -8.99 -6.25
CA GLN A 97 -26.65 -8.35 -6.83
C GLN A 97 -27.88 -9.26 -6.77
N ARG A 98 -27.72 -10.55 -7.12
CA ARG A 98 -28.79 -11.56 -7.04
C ARG A 98 -29.29 -11.76 -5.60
N LEU A 99 -28.39 -11.78 -4.62
CA LEU A 99 -28.75 -11.90 -3.20
C LEU A 99 -29.53 -10.68 -2.69
N LYS A 100 -29.12 -9.45 -3.05
CA LYS A 100 -29.86 -8.22 -2.71
C LYS A 100 -31.29 -8.23 -3.28
N GLN A 101 -31.48 -8.66 -4.52
CA GLN A 101 -32.82 -8.78 -5.12
C GLN A 101 -33.72 -9.76 -4.35
N ILE A 102 -33.15 -10.82 -3.78
CA ILE A 102 -33.90 -11.79 -2.95
C ILE A 102 -34.20 -11.20 -1.57
N GLU A 103 -33.27 -10.46 -0.97
CA GLU A 103 -33.47 -9.74 0.29
C GLU A 103 -34.60 -8.69 0.16
N ASP A 104 -34.59 -7.88 -0.90
CA ASP A 104 -35.64 -6.90 -1.21
C ASP A 104 -37.02 -7.57 -1.41
N LEU A 105 -37.06 -8.71 -2.10
CA LEU A 105 -38.28 -9.49 -2.31
C LEU A 105 -38.85 -10.08 -1.01
N LEU A 106 -37.98 -10.62 -0.14
CA LEU A 106 -38.38 -11.16 1.16
C LEU A 106 -38.84 -10.04 2.10
N SER A 107 -38.15 -8.90 2.10
CA SER A 107 -38.52 -7.73 2.89
C SER A 107 -39.88 -7.17 2.49
N THR A 108 -40.12 -7.00 1.19
CA THR A 108 -41.43 -6.56 0.66
C THR A 108 -42.54 -7.57 0.93
N GLN A 109 -42.28 -8.89 0.79
CA GLN A 109 -43.26 -9.92 1.14
C GLN A 109 -43.62 -9.90 2.65
N THR A 110 -42.64 -9.66 3.52
CA THR A 110 -42.85 -9.58 4.98
C THR A 110 -43.70 -8.37 5.34
N HIS A 111 -43.40 -7.19 4.78
CA HIS A 111 -44.21 -5.98 4.99
C HIS A 111 -45.66 -6.15 4.51
N VAL A 112 -45.88 -6.81 3.37
CA VAL A 112 -47.24 -7.12 2.88
C VAL A 112 -47.98 -8.09 3.80
N LEU A 113 -47.28 -9.05 4.41
CA LEU A 113 -47.87 -10.00 5.36
C LEU A 113 -48.27 -9.32 6.69
N GLU A 114 -47.40 -8.47 7.25
CA GLU A 114 -47.71 -7.71 8.47
C GLU A 114 -48.86 -6.73 8.26
N GLN A 115 -48.88 -6.02 7.12
CA GLN A 115 -49.96 -5.09 6.80
C GLN A 115 -51.32 -5.79 6.58
N GLY A 116 -51.32 -7.09 6.29
CA GLY A 116 -52.51 -7.94 6.20
C GLY A 116 -53.07 -8.45 7.53
N GLN A 117 -52.37 -8.27 8.67
CA GLN A 117 -52.84 -8.72 9.98
C GLN A 117 -53.28 -7.59 10.92
N SER A 118 -53.20 -6.32 10.50
CA SER A 118 -53.68 -5.17 11.26
C SER A 118 -55.20 -4.98 11.10
N SER A 119 -55.99 -5.85 11.72
CA SER A 119 -57.44 -5.70 11.83
C SER A 119 -57.99 -6.32 13.12
N GLU A 120 -58.77 -5.52 13.84
CA GLU A 120 -59.54 -5.83 15.07
C GLU A 120 -58.77 -6.24 16.34
N SER A 121 -58.68 -5.30 17.29
CA SER A 121 -59.39 -5.44 18.57
C SER A 121 -59.46 -4.11 19.34
N ILE A 122 -60.68 -3.67 19.68
CA ILE A 122 -60.94 -2.49 20.51
C ILE A 122 -61.45 -3.00 21.88
N THR A 123 -61.24 -2.20 22.93
CA THR A 123 -61.76 -2.32 24.31
C THR A 123 -61.00 -3.22 25.28
N ASN A 124 -60.25 -2.61 26.20
CA ASN A 124 -60.67 -2.56 27.61
C ASN A 124 -60.13 -1.28 28.31
N ILE A 125 -60.84 -0.78 29.32
CA ILE A 125 -60.57 0.49 30.04
C ILE A 125 -60.59 0.23 31.56
N CYS A 126 -59.86 1.03 32.36
CA CYS A 126 -59.74 1.02 33.84
C CYS A 126 -58.94 -0.17 34.44
N SER A 127 -58.24 -0.09 35.59
CA SER A 127 -57.93 0.96 36.61
C SER A 127 -56.93 0.36 37.64
N SER A 128 -56.13 1.05 38.47
CA SER A 128 -55.72 2.46 38.69
C SER A 128 -54.57 2.52 39.73
N SER A 129 -54.03 3.71 40.06
CA SER A 129 -53.12 4.01 41.21
C SER A 129 -51.66 3.49 41.10
N ASP A 130 -50.60 4.15 41.58
CA ASP A 130 -50.41 5.49 42.20
C ASP A 130 -48.91 5.94 42.06
N PRO A 131 -48.48 7.15 42.51
CA PRO A 131 -47.21 7.79 42.08
C PRO A 131 -46.00 7.68 43.05
N GLN A 132 -44.86 8.22 42.57
CA GLN A 132 -43.57 8.54 43.26
C GLN A 132 -42.57 7.41 43.59
N ASP A 133 -41.39 7.46 42.95
CA ASP A 133 -40.10 7.96 43.50
C ASP A 133 -39.01 7.78 42.40
N ASN A 134 -38.33 8.82 41.90
CA ASN A 134 -37.28 9.66 42.51
C ASN A 134 -35.87 9.01 42.60
N ASP A 135 -35.13 9.01 41.49
CA ASP A 135 -33.71 9.39 41.40
C ASP A 135 -33.38 9.60 39.91
N SER A 136 -32.95 10.77 39.43
CA SER A 136 -31.59 11.33 39.50
C SER A 136 -30.51 10.36 38.97
N SER A 137 -29.60 10.74 38.07
CA SER A 137 -29.11 12.08 37.73
C SER A 137 -28.67 12.21 36.27
N ASN A 138 -28.83 13.42 35.71
CA ASN A 138 -28.19 13.82 34.45
C ASN A 138 -26.68 13.99 34.65
N ILE A 139 -25.87 13.44 33.73
CA ILE A 139 -24.47 13.88 33.55
C ILE A 139 -24.19 14.03 32.06
N SER A 140 -24.15 15.28 31.61
CA SER A 140 -23.76 15.69 30.27
C SER A 140 -22.32 16.18 30.30
N LEU A 141 -21.45 15.62 29.45
CA LEU A 141 -20.05 16.00 29.35
C LEU A 141 -19.84 16.98 28.20
N LYS A 142 -19.25 18.14 28.50
CA LYS A 142 -18.88 19.17 27.53
C LYS A 142 -17.36 19.14 27.35
N LEU A 143 -16.88 18.82 26.16
CA LEU A 143 -15.46 18.98 25.82
C LEU A 143 -15.13 20.48 25.76
N GLY A 144 -13.94 20.80 26.28
CA GLY A 144 -13.21 22.04 26.01
C GLY A 144 -12.04 21.78 25.07
#